data_AF-A0A7C6TSR0-F1
#
_entry.id   AF-A0A7C6TSR0-F1
#
_cell.length_a   1.000
_cell.length_b   1.000
_cell.length_c   1.000
_cell.angle_alpha   90.00
_cell.angle_beta   90.00
_cell.angle_gamma   90.00
#
_symmetry.space_group_name_H-M   'P 1'
#
loop_
_entity.id
_entity.type
_entity.pdbx_description
1 polymer ?
#
loop_
_entity_poly.entity_id
_entity_poly.type
_entity_poly.pdbx_seq_one_letter_code
_entity_poly.pdbx_strand_id
1 'polypeptide(L)'
;MSFSFNPGVMRGARLRIGRGGREEISGKIFDWNITRRLLAYLRPHRRMMFESLFWMLASAGLALLAPYLVKRTIDDYIAMGDVQGLVWMATATLSAYAADFGANWRRRILLSTVGNNILRTMRG
;
A
#
# COMPACT_ATOMS: atom_id res chain seq x y z
N MET A 1 -32.75 -60.88 13.09
CA MET A 1 -32.29 -59.72 13.88
C MET A 1 -33.32 -58.62 13.75
N SER A 2 -34.09 -58.36 14.81
CA SER A 2 -35.10 -57.29 14.86
C SER A 2 -34.47 -56.01 15.38
N PHE A 3 -34.57 -54.92 14.61
CA PHE A 3 -34.15 -53.60 15.06
C PHE A 3 -35.34 -52.90 15.71
N SER A 4 -35.29 -52.69 17.03
CA SER A 4 -36.23 -51.82 17.73
C SER A 4 -35.71 -50.38 17.70
N PHE A 5 -36.44 -49.48 17.04
CA PHE A 5 -36.19 -48.04 17.14
C PHE A 5 -36.86 -47.50 18.40
N ASN A 6 -36.06 -46.93 19.31
CA ASN A 6 -36.54 -46.20 20.48
C ASN A 6 -36.41 -44.68 20.20
N PRO A 7 -37.49 -43.96 19.86
CA PRO A 7 -37.41 -42.52 19.63
C PRO A 7 -37.57 -41.82 20.99
N GLY A 8 -36.46 -41.70 21.71
CA GLY A 8 -36.43 -41.14 23.05
C GLY A 8 -35.46 -39.97 23.19
N VAL A 9 -35.99 -38.75 22.99
CA VAL A 9 -35.68 -37.54 23.77
C VAL A 9 -34.22 -37.02 23.72
N MET A 10 -33.98 -35.85 23.11
CA MET A 10 -33.60 -34.64 23.89
C MET A 10 -33.35 -33.37 23.05
N ARG A 11 -34.29 -32.44 23.25
CA ARG A 11 -34.11 -31.01 23.55
C ARG A 11 -33.40 -30.15 22.49
N GLY A 12 -34.24 -29.50 21.67
CA GLY A 12 -33.89 -28.31 20.91
C GLY A 12 -33.25 -27.25 21.81
N ALA A 13 -31.97 -26.98 21.55
CA ALA A 13 -31.31 -25.80 22.06
C ALA A 13 -31.98 -24.56 21.44
N ARG A 14 -32.84 -23.89 22.22
CA ARG A 14 -33.29 -22.54 21.89
C ARG A 14 -32.08 -21.62 21.96
N LEU A 15 -31.42 -21.41 20.83
CA LEU A 15 -30.45 -20.33 20.68
C LEU A 15 -31.21 -19.01 20.76
N ARG A 16 -31.15 -18.40 21.95
CA ARG A 16 -31.53 -17.02 22.20
C ARG A 16 -30.55 -16.12 21.46
N ILE A 17 -30.84 -15.84 20.18
CA ILE A 17 -30.17 -14.76 19.44
C ILE A 17 -30.52 -13.47 20.18
N GLY A 18 -29.56 -12.96 20.94
CA GLY A 18 -29.60 -11.63 21.52
C GLY A 18 -29.78 -10.62 20.40
N ARG A 19 -30.99 -10.08 20.32
CA ARG A 19 -31.37 -8.92 19.51
C ARG A 19 -30.68 -7.70 20.12
N GLY A 20 -29.39 -7.53 19.82
CA GLY A 20 -28.62 -6.32 20.10
C GLY A 20 -28.36 -5.58 18.80
N GLY A 21 -29.22 -4.59 18.53
CA GLY A 21 -28.98 -3.45 17.63
C GLY A 21 -28.23 -3.72 16.32
N ARG A 22 -28.94 -4.19 15.29
CA ARG A 22 -28.65 -3.72 13.92
C ARG A 22 -29.14 -2.28 13.81
N GLU A 23 -28.49 -1.37 14.53
CA GLU A 23 -28.63 0.06 14.30
C GLU A 23 -27.77 0.40 13.08
N GLU A 24 -28.44 0.52 11.95
CA GLU A 24 -28.13 1.44 10.85
C GLU A 24 -26.65 1.83 10.68
N ILE A 25 -25.86 0.95 10.07
CA ILE A 25 -24.49 1.24 9.60
C ILE A 25 -24.55 2.11 8.32
N SER A 26 -25.38 3.15 8.28
CA SER A 26 -25.66 3.92 7.06
C SER A 26 -25.54 5.45 7.18
N GLY A 27 -25.18 6.01 8.34
CA GLY A 27 -25.30 7.48 8.52
C GLY A 27 -24.09 8.24 9.09
N LYS A 28 -23.07 7.57 9.61
CA LYS A 28 -21.83 8.22 10.09
C LYS A 28 -20.62 7.48 9.55
N ILE A 29 -20.34 7.71 8.26
CA ILE A 29 -19.28 7.01 7.52
C ILE A 29 -17.87 7.46 7.97
N PHE A 30 -17.76 8.55 8.74
CA PHE A 30 -16.47 9.00 9.27
C PHE A 30 -16.62 9.64 10.64
N ASP A 31 -16.13 8.97 11.69
CA ASP A 31 -16.03 9.55 13.02
C ASP A 31 -14.65 10.18 13.21
N TRP A 32 -14.63 11.52 13.20
CA TRP A 32 -13.37 12.27 13.26
C TRP A 32 -12.62 12.02 14.58
N ASN A 33 -13.33 11.67 15.65
CA ASN A 33 -12.75 11.39 16.95
C ASN A 33 -11.99 10.05 16.94
N ILE A 34 -12.54 9.04 16.25
CA ILE A 34 -11.89 7.74 16.07
C ILE A 34 -10.64 7.89 15.20
N THR A 35 -10.74 8.59 14.07
CA THR A 35 -9.59 8.78 13.18
C THR A 35 -8.49 9.61 13.84
N ARG A 36 -8.83 10.60 14.69
CA ARG A 36 -7.82 11.34 15.47
C ARG A 36 -7.09 10.45 16.48
N ARG A 37 -7.80 9.54 17.15
CA ARG A 37 -7.17 8.53 18.04
C ARG A 37 -6.27 7.59 17.23
N LEU A 38 -6.70 7.17 16.05
CA LEU A 38 -5.90 6.34 15.15
C LEU A 38 -4.62 7.08 14.67
N LEU A 39 -4.74 8.36 14.32
CA LEU A 39 -3.59 9.22 13.98
C LEU A 39 -2.62 9.41 15.15
N ALA A 40 -3.12 9.39 16.40
CA ALA A 40 -2.25 9.45 17.58
C ALA A 40 -1.40 8.18 17.74
N TYR A 41 -1.86 7.01 17.28
CA TYR A 41 -1.03 5.79 17.24
C TYR A 41 0.04 5.82 16.14
N LEU A 42 -0.13 6.64 15.11
CA LEU A 42 0.90 6.90 14.09
C LEU A 42 1.98 7.88 14.57
N ARG A 43 1.73 8.61 15.67
CA ARG A 43 2.62 9.61 16.25
C ARG A 43 4.03 9.11 16.60
N PRO A 44 4.25 7.91 17.18
CA PRO A 44 5.60 7.36 17.41
C PRO A 44 6.33 6.97 16.11
N HIS A 45 5.62 6.72 15.01
CA HIS A 45 6.19 6.31 13.72
C HIS A 45 6.36 7.46 12.73
N ARG A 46 6.24 8.72 13.20
CA ARG A 46 6.32 9.91 12.34
C ARG A 46 7.61 10.00 11.53
N ARG A 47 8.74 9.53 12.08
CA ARG A 47 10.02 9.51 11.35
C ARG A 47 9.95 8.62 10.11
N MET A 48 9.45 7.39 10.26
CA MET A 48 9.29 6.45 9.14
C MET A 48 8.25 6.95 8.14
N MET A 49 7.17 7.59 8.61
CA MET A 49 6.15 8.16 7.74
C MET A 49 6.69 9.33 6.92
N PHE A 50 7.45 10.24 7.54
CA PHE A 50 8.13 11.33 6.83
C PHE A 50 9.16 10.81 5.83
N GLU A 51 9.92 9.77 6.19
CA GLU A 51 10.89 9.16 5.28
C GLU A 51 10.18 8.51 4.08
N SER A 52 9.09 7.77 4.31
CA SER A 52 8.28 7.21 3.21
C SER A 52 7.67 8.30 2.32
N LEU A 53 7.21 9.40 2.92
CA LEU A 53 6.63 10.53 2.20
C LEU A 53 7.70 11.24 1.37
N PHE A 54 8.89 11.43 1.93
CA PHE A 54 10.05 11.98 1.23
C PHE A 54 10.43 11.12 0.02
N TRP A 55 10.58 9.80 0.20
CA TRP A 55 10.86 8.89 -0.91
C TRP A 55 9.74 8.85 -1.95
N MET A 56 8.48 8.98 -1.52
CA MET A 56 7.34 9.08 -2.43
C MET A 56 7.42 10.36 -3.28
N LEU A 57 7.67 11.52 -2.67
CA LEU A 57 7.82 12.80 -3.36
C LEU A 57 9.06 12.81 -4.27
N ALA A 58 10.18 12.26 -3.81
CA ALA A 58 11.39 12.11 -4.61
C ALA A 58 11.11 11.23 -5.84
N SER A 59 10.41 10.10 -5.69
CA SER A 59 10.03 9.25 -6.82
C SER A 59 9.08 9.95 -7.79
N ALA A 60 8.11 10.72 -7.29
CA ALA A 60 7.22 11.50 -8.13
C ALA A 60 7.99 12.57 -8.93
N GLY A 61 8.94 13.25 -8.27
CA GLY A 61 9.84 14.20 -8.91
C GLY A 61 10.70 13.56 -9.99
N LEU A 62 11.33 12.41 -9.70
CA LEU A 62 12.13 11.65 -10.67
C LEU A 62 11.30 11.17 -11.87
N ALA A 63 10.06 10.72 -11.63
CA ALA A 63 9.14 10.31 -12.69
C ALA A 63 8.76 11.47 -13.64
N LEU A 64 8.75 12.70 -13.15
CA LEU A 64 8.57 13.93 -13.95
C LEU A 64 9.89 14.40 -14.60
N LEU A 65 11.03 14.15 -13.95
CA LEU A 65 12.35 14.53 -14.45
C LEU A 65 12.75 13.72 -15.69
N ALA A 66 12.37 12.44 -15.75
CA ALA A 66 12.63 11.57 -16.90
C ALA A 66 12.06 12.11 -18.24
N PRO A 67 10.74 12.40 -18.37
CA PRO A 67 10.21 12.98 -19.61
C PRO A 67 10.72 14.41 -19.88
N TYR A 68 11.09 15.17 -18.85
CA TYR A 68 11.68 16.50 -19.02
C TYR A 68 13.09 16.43 -19.64
N LEU A 69 13.93 15.50 -19.19
CA LEU A 69 15.25 15.25 -19.79
C LEU A 69 15.13 14.78 -21.24
N VAL A 70 14.19 13.86 -21.52
CA VAL A 70 13.93 13.41 -22.90
C VAL A 70 13.49 14.57 -23.78
N LYS A 71 12.57 15.42 -23.31
CA LYS A 71 12.14 16.62 -24.04
C LYS A 71 13.33 17.53 -24.35
N ARG A 72 14.16 17.84 -23.35
CA ARG A 72 15.34 18.70 -23.55
C ARG A 72 16.37 18.07 -24.50
N THR A 73 16.50 16.74 -24.47
CA THR A 73 17.37 16.01 -25.40
C THR A 73 16.90 16.16 -26.84
N ILE A 74 15.59 16.05 -27.07
CA ILE A 74 15.00 16.23 -28.40
C ILE A 74 15.15 17.69 -28.87
N ASP A 75 14.80 18.65 -28.01
CA ASP A 75 14.74 20.06 -28.37
C ASP A 75 16.14 20.69 -28.58
N ASP A 76 17.12 20.39 -27.72
CA ASP A 76 18.45 21.03 -27.75
C ASP A 76 19.50 20.22 -28.55
N TYR A 77 19.47 18.88 -28.49
CA TYR A 77 20.58 18.05 -29.00
C TYR A 77 20.29 17.36 -30.34
N ILE A 78 19.05 16.88 -30.55
CA ILE A 78 18.69 16.28 -31.86
C ILE A 78 18.63 17.37 -32.94
N ALA A 79 18.20 18.59 -32.60
CA ALA A 79 18.16 19.72 -33.52
C ALA A 79 19.55 20.22 -33.97
N MET A 80 20.59 20.04 -33.14
CA MET A 80 21.98 20.45 -33.45
C MET A 80 22.86 19.33 -34.01
N GLY A 81 22.40 18.07 -34.02
CA GLY A 81 23.17 16.94 -34.56
C GLY A 81 24.36 16.50 -33.68
N ASP A 82 24.41 16.90 -32.41
CA ASP A 82 25.50 16.56 -31.50
C ASP A 82 25.29 15.19 -30.83
N VAL A 83 26.01 14.19 -31.36
CA VAL A 83 25.97 12.79 -30.91
C VAL A 83 26.50 12.65 -29.47
N GLN A 84 27.41 13.52 -29.04
CA GLN A 84 28.02 13.41 -27.72
C GLN A 84 27.07 13.87 -26.62
N GLY A 85 26.33 14.96 -26.84
CA GLY A 85 25.27 15.39 -25.94
C GLY A 85 24.12 14.38 -25.82
N LEU A 86 23.82 13.67 -26.92
CA LEU A 86 22.82 12.60 -26.94
C LEU A 86 23.22 11.42 -26.03
N VAL A 87 24.50 11.01 -26.04
CA VAL A 87 25.02 9.93 -25.19
C VAL A 87 24.97 10.31 -23.71
N TRP A 88 25.30 11.56 -23.36
CA TRP A 88 25.22 12.05 -21.98
C TRP A 88 23.78 12.06 -21.46
N MET A 89 22.82 12.53 -22.27
CA MET A 89 21.40 12.53 -21.92
C MET A 89 20.81 11.13 -21.82
N ALA A 90 21.18 10.22 -22.72
CA ALA A 90 20.78 8.81 -22.65
C ALA A 90 21.28 8.16 -21.36
N THR A 91 22.54 8.41 -21.00
CA THR A 91 23.16 7.90 -19.75
C THR A 91 22.49 8.50 -18.51
N ALA A 92 22.19 9.80 -18.53
CA ALA A 92 21.45 10.47 -17.45
C ALA A 92 20.05 9.88 -17.27
N THR A 93 19.31 9.67 -18.36
CA THR A 93 17.98 9.06 -18.34
C THR A 93 18.01 7.62 -17.83
N LEU A 94 18.99 6.84 -18.28
CA LEU A 94 19.22 5.47 -17.78
C LEU A 94 19.46 5.46 -16.27
N SER A 95 20.30 6.38 -15.78
CA SER A 95 20.60 6.50 -14.35
C SER A 95 19.38 6.90 -13.51
N ALA A 96 18.50 7.76 -14.06
CA ALA A 96 17.25 8.15 -13.42
C ALA A 96 16.30 6.95 -13.28
N TYR A 97 16.15 6.13 -14.33
CA TYR A 97 15.36 4.90 -14.27
C TYR A 97 15.95 3.86 -13.31
N ALA A 98 17.28 3.73 -13.25
CA ALA A 98 17.95 2.85 -12.29
C ALA A 98 17.67 3.28 -10.83
N ALA A 99 17.69 4.59 -10.56
CA ALA A 99 17.35 5.14 -9.25
C ALA A 99 15.88 4.90 -8.89
N ASP A 100 14.94 5.11 -9.83
CA ASP A 100 13.51 4.83 -9.61
C ASP A 100 13.26 3.33 -9.35
N PHE A 101 13.93 2.45 -10.11
CA PHE A 101 13.88 1.01 -9.88
C PHE A 101 14.33 0.65 -8.46
N GLY A 102 15.44 1.22 -7.99
CA GLY A 102 15.93 1.02 -6.62
C GLY A 102 14.92 1.47 -5.56
N ALA A 103 14.28 2.63 -5.74
CA ALA A 103 13.25 3.13 -4.85
C ALA A 103 12.01 2.21 -4.84
N ASN A 104 11.55 1.76 -6.01
CA ASN A 104 10.43 0.83 -6.13
C ASN A 104 10.71 -0.54 -5.51
N TRP A 105 11.92 -1.06 -5.71
CA TRP A 105 12.36 -2.32 -5.11
C TRP A 105 12.31 -2.26 -3.58
N ARG A 106 12.82 -1.17 -2.98
CA ARG A 106 12.78 -0.95 -1.52
C ARG A 106 11.34 -0.88 -1.01
N ARG A 107 10.47 -0.13 -1.68
CA ARG A 107 9.03 -0.08 -1.35
C ARG A 107 8.39 -1.46 -1.34
N ARG A 108 8.74 -2.31 -2.32
CA ARG A 108 8.13 -3.64 -2.47
C ARG A 108 8.56 -4.64 -1.39
N ILE A 109 9.83 -4.61 -0.98
CA ILE A 109 10.31 -5.46 0.13
C ILE A 109 9.66 -5.06 1.46
N LEU A 110 9.51 -3.75 1.72
CA LEU A 110 8.82 -3.26 2.90
C LEU A 110 7.37 -3.76 2.94
N LEU A 111 6.65 -3.65 1.81
CA LEU A 111 5.26 -4.13 1.71
C LEU A 111 5.15 -5.64 1.94
N SER A 112 6.06 -6.42 1.37
CA SER A 112 6.10 -7.88 1.53
C SER A 112 6.37 -8.29 2.99
N THR A 113 7.27 -7.58 3.66
CA THR A 113 7.64 -7.86 5.06
C THR A 113 6.48 -7.55 6.00
N VAL A 114 5.80 -6.42 5.77
CA VAL A 114 4.59 -6.05 6.52
C VAL A 114 3.47 -7.08 6.30
N GLY A 115 3.26 -7.52 5.06
CA GLY A 115 2.27 -8.55 4.74
C GLY A 115 2.53 -9.88 5.47
N ASN A 116 3.78 -10.35 5.48
CA ASN A 116 4.15 -11.57 6.18
C ASN A 116 4.03 -11.45 7.71
N ASN A 117 4.37 -10.29 8.28
CA ASN A 117 4.20 -10.05 9.71
C ASN A 117 2.73 -10.06 10.12
N ILE A 118 1.84 -9.47 9.32
CA ILE A 118 0.39 -9.50 9.56
C ILE A 118 -0.15 -10.94 9.52
N LEU A 119 0.24 -11.72 8.51
CA LEU A 119 -0.17 -13.12 8.40
C LEU A 119 0.34 -13.97 9.56
N ARG A 120 1.53 -13.68 10.08
CA ARG A 120 2.11 -14.40 11.22
C ARG A 120 1.37 -14.09 12.52
N THR A 121 0.93 -12.85 12.71
CA THR A 121 0.11 -12.42 13.86
C THR A 121 -1.32 -12.99 13.82
N MET A 122 -1.85 -13.38 12.66
CA MET A 122 -3.17 -14.03 12.57
C MET A 122 -3.13 -15.55 12.76
N ARG A 123 -1.94 -16.15 12.68
CA ARG A 123 -1.73 -17.60 12.79
C ARG A 123 -1.30 -18.06 14.18
N GLY A 124 -1.05 -17.14 15.11
CA GLY A 124 -0.76 -17.39 16.52
C GLY A 124 -1.61 -16.49 17.39
#